data_AF-A0A945BE33-F1
#
_entry.id   AF-A0A945BE33-F1
#
_cell.length_a   1.000
_cell.length_b   1.000
_cell.length_c   1.000
_cell.angle_alpha   90.00
_cell.angle_beta   90.00
_cell.angle_gamma   90.00
#
_symmetry.space_group_name_H-M   'P 1'
#
loop_
_entity.id
_entity.type
_entity.pdbx_description
1 polymer ?
#
loop_
_entity_poly.entity_id
_entity_poly.type
_entity_poly.pdbx_seq_one_letter_code
_entity_poly.pdbx_strand_id
1 'polypeptide(L)'
;MVNRSDFHVPEMRRIRRIHFVGIGGSGMCGIAEVLLNQGYEISGSDITINASATQLQKAGAQVFEGHSENNIEGADVVVKSSAVTFENLEIAAAVAHGIPVVRRAEMLAELMRYRHGIAVAGTHGKTTTTSLITAIFAADGRDPTFIVGGRVNSVGTNAQLGGSRYLVAEADESDASFLHLQPMVSVVTNIEADHMETYDFDFDRVKDTYIKFLHNLPFYGLAVLCVDDEVIR
;
A
#
# COMPACT_ATOMS: atom_id res chain seq x y z
N MET A 1 -16.00 27.16 10.63
CA MET A 1 -15.98 26.94 9.17
C MET A 1 -14.62 26.36 8.82
N VAL A 2 -14.49 25.03 8.76
CA VAL A 2 -13.26 24.41 8.26
C VAL A 2 -13.31 24.55 6.75
N ASN A 3 -12.42 25.37 6.21
CA ASN A 3 -12.18 25.47 4.78
C ASN A 3 -11.75 24.07 4.33
N ARG A 4 -12.64 23.30 3.68
CA ARG A 4 -12.25 22.07 2.99
C ARG A 4 -11.31 22.52 1.89
N SER A 5 -10.01 22.49 2.15
CA SER A 5 -9.02 22.63 1.09
C SER A 5 -9.33 21.53 0.09
N ASP A 6 -9.71 21.90 -1.13
CA ASP A 6 -9.82 20.99 -2.28
C ASP A 6 -8.41 20.47 -2.60
N PHE A 7 -7.93 19.55 -1.77
CA PHE A 7 -6.64 18.90 -1.97
C PHE A 7 -6.80 17.96 -3.16
N HIS A 8 -6.25 18.37 -4.30
CA HIS A 8 -6.28 17.59 -5.52
C HIS A 8 -4.95 16.86 -5.71
N VAL A 9 -4.99 15.54 -5.74
CA VAL A 9 -3.83 14.71 -6.06
C VAL A 9 -3.58 14.80 -7.57
N PRO A 10 -2.36 15.13 -8.02
CA PRO A 10 -2.07 15.15 -9.45
C PRO A 10 -2.14 13.74 -10.06
N GLU A 11 -2.61 13.65 -11.30
CA GLU A 11 -2.65 12.38 -12.04
C GLU A 11 -1.24 11.90 -12.42
N MET A 12 -1.07 10.58 -12.45
CA MET A 12 0.12 9.92 -12.98
C MET A 12 0.15 10.10 -14.50
N ARG A 13 1.20 10.75 -15.01
CA ARG A 13 1.31 11.11 -16.43
C ARG A 13 1.19 9.87 -17.32
N ARG A 14 0.22 9.89 -18.25
CA ARG A 14 -0.10 8.82 -19.24
C ARG A 14 -0.57 7.50 -18.63
N ILE A 15 -0.98 7.49 -17.36
CA ILE A 15 -1.61 6.33 -16.74
C ILE A 15 -3.10 6.61 -16.65
N ARG A 16 -3.92 5.78 -17.29
CA ARG A 16 -5.38 5.79 -17.19
C ARG A 16 -5.88 4.47 -16.65
N ARG A 17 -5.40 3.36 -17.20
CA ARG A 17 -5.81 2.00 -16.84
C ARG A 17 -4.70 1.26 -16.10
N ILE A 18 -5.02 0.83 -14.88
CA ILE A 18 -4.11 0.11 -13.99
C ILE A 18 -4.63 -1.31 -13.83
N HIS A 19 -3.81 -2.30 -14.15
CA HIS A 19 -4.18 -3.71 -14.02
C HIS A 19 -3.49 -4.36 -12.82
N PHE A 20 -4.25 -5.00 -11.92
CA PHE A 20 -3.72 -5.66 -10.73
C PHE A 20 -3.73 -7.18 -10.90
N VAL A 21 -2.58 -7.83 -10.79
CA VAL A 21 -2.48 -9.31 -10.77
C VAL A 21 -2.53 -9.79 -9.31
N GLY A 22 -3.59 -10.52 -8.95
CA GLY A 22 -3.93 -10.86 -7.57
C GLY A 22 -4.65 -9.72 -6.84
N ILE A 23 -5.63 -9.09 -7.50
CA ILE A 23 -6.33 -7.89 -7.02
C ILE A 23 -7.12 -8.13 -5.71
N GLY A 24 -7.56 -9.35 -5.45
CA GLY A 24 -8.31 -9.73 -4.25
C GLY A 24 -7.42 -9.97 -3.02
N GLY A 25 -6.09 -9.94 -3.17
CA GLY A 25 -5.13 -10.11 -2.09
C GLY A 25 -5.11 -8.95 -1.08
N SER A 26 -4.67 -9.24 0.14
CA SER A 26 -4.53 -8.21 1.18
C SER A 26 -3.53 -7.13 0.74
N GLY A 27 -3.86 -5.86 0.97
CA GLY A 27 -3.11 -4.70 0.50
C GLY A 27 -3.30 -4.35 -0.98
N MET A 28 -3.50 -5.35 -1.87
CA MET A 28 -3.78 -5.09 -3.30
C MET A 28 -5.14 -4.44 -3.49
N CYS A 29 -6.18 -5.01 -2.87
CA CYS A 29 -7.54 -4.50 -3.01
C CYS A 29 -7.70 -3.07 -2.50
N GLY A 30 -7.01 -2.73 -1.41
CA GLY A 30 -7.05 -1.38 -0.83
C GLY A 30 -6.40 -0.33 -1.73
N ILE A 31 -5.26 -0.65 -2.34
CA ILE A 31 -4.60 0.23 -3.32
C ILE A 31 -5.50 0.41 -4.55
N ALA A 32 -6.07 -0.69 -5.07
CA ALA A 32 -6.98 -0.66 -6.20
C ALA A 32 -8.23 0.21 -5.92
N GLU A 33 -8.83 0.07 -4.74
CA GLU A 33 -9.99 0.87 -4.32
C GLU A 33 -9.66 2.37 -4.23
N VAL A 34 -8.50 2.72 -3.67
CA VAL A 34 -8.03 4.11 -3.58
C VAL A 34 -7.83 4.72 -4.96
N LEU A 35 -7.24 3.99 -5.91
CA LEU A 35 -7.03 4.47 -7.28
C LEU A 35 -8.33 4.55 -8.08
N LEU A 36 -9.24 3.58 -7.91
CA LEU A 36 -10.57 3.61 -8.52
C LEU A 36 -11.34 4.87 -8.10
N ASN A 37 -11.33 5.19 -6.81
CA ASN A 37 -11.99 6.37 -6.27
C ASN A 37 -11.30 7.69 -6.69
N GLN A 38 -10.03 7.65 -7.11
CA GLN A 38 -9.33 8.78 -7.73
C GLN A 38 -9.65 8.96 -9.23
N GLY A 39 -10.43 8.04 -9.82
CA GLY A 39 -10.88 8.14 -11.21
C GLY A 39 -10.05 7.34 -12.22
N TYR A 40 -9.09 6.53 -11.77
CA TYR A 40 -8.39 5.61 -12.67
C TYR A 40 -9.30 4.45 -13.08
N GLU A 41 -9.10 3.94 -14.29
CA GLU A 41 -9.72 2.70 -14.74
C GLU A 41 -8.99 1.52 -14.09
N ILE A 42 -9.68 0.80 -13.21
CA ILE A 42 -9.09 -0.35 -12.53
C ILE A 42 -9.55 -1.62 -13.21
N SER A 43 -8.58 -2.45 -13.57
CA SER A 43 -8.80 -3.86 -13.88
C SER A 43 -7.93 -4.74 -13.01
N GLY A 44 -8.23 -6.04 -12.96
CA GLY A 44 -7.35 -6.98 -12.31
C GLY A 44 -7.80 -8.42 -12.43
N SER A 45 -6.91 -9.34 -12.10
CA SER A 45 -7.16 -10.77 -12.10
C SER A 45 -6.95 -11.35 -10.71
N ASP A 46 -7.58 -12.47 -10.42
CA ASP A 46 -7.25 -13.29 -9.26
C ASP A 46 -7.56 -14.76 -9.56
N ILE A 47 -6.94 -15.69 -8.83
CA ILE A 47 -7.14 -17.14 -9.04
C ILE A 47 -8.62 -17.51 -8.83
N THR A 48 -9.26 -16.86 -7.84
CA THR A 48 -10.70 -17.01 -7.54
C THR A 48 -11.30 -15.66 -7.20
N ILE A 49 -12.57 -15.44 -7.56
CA ILE A 49 -13.28 -14.22 -7.17
C ILE A 49 -13.70 -14.31 -5.69
N ASN A 50 -12.94 -13.64 -4.83
CA ASN A 50 -13.24 -13.54 -3.41
C ASN A 50 -14.11 -12.32 -3.06
N ALA A 51 -14.41 -12.13 -1.76
CA ALA A 51 -15.24 -11.02 -1.30
C ALA A 51 -14.68 -9.63 -1.66
N SER A 52 -13.35 -9.43 -1.54
CA SER A 52 -12.68 -8.18 -1.89
C SER A 52 -12.78 -7.89 -3.39
N ALA A 53 -12.50 -8.88 -4.23
CA ALA A 53 -12.65 -8.79 -5.68
C ALA A 53 -14.11 -8.46 -6.09
N THR A 54 -15.07 -9.12 -5.45
CA THR A 54 -16.51 -8.85 -5.65
C THR A 54 -16.88 -7.41 -5.29
N GLN A 55 -16.30 -6.87 -4.21
CA GLN A 55 -16.55 -5.50 -3.78
C GLN A 55 -15.99 -4.47 -4.77
N LEU A 56 -14.78 -4.71 -5.29
CA LEU A 56 -14.18 -3.88 -6.34
C LEU A 56 -14.99 -3.91 -7.64
N GLN A 57 -15.52 -5.08 -8.04
CA GLN A 57 -16.43 -5.17 -9.18
C GLN A 57 -17.67 -4.29 -8.98
N LYS A 58 -18.29 -4.34 -7.79
CA LYS A 58 -19.44 -3.48 -7.45
C LYS A 58 -19.09 -2.00 -7.45
N ALA A 59 -17.84 -1.65 -7.11
CA ALA A 59 -17.35 -0.28 -7.16
C ALA A 59 -17.01 0.20 -8.58
N GLY A 60 -16.96 -0.70 -9.57
CA GLY A 60 -16.74 -0.36 -10.98
C GLY A 60 -15.42 -0.88 -11.58
N ALA A 61 -14.62 -1.64 -10.84
CA ALA A 61 -13.42 -2.27 -11.39
C ALA A 61 -13.77 -3.47 -12.28
N GLN A 62 -12.99 -3.71 -13.33
CA GLN A 62 -13.09 -4.91 -14.15
C GLN A 62 -12.24 -6.04 -13.55
N VAL A 63 -12.86 -7.04 -12.93
CA VAL A 63 -12.12 -8.15 -12.32
C VAL A 63 -12.35 -9.46 -13.09
N PHE A 64 -11.25 -10.15 -13.40
CA PHE A 64 -11.20 -11.44 -14.10
C PHE A 64 -10.89 -12.58 -13.13
N GLU A 65 -11.52 -13.73 -13.34
CA GLU A 65 -11.15 -14.97 -12.65
C GLU A 65 -10.15 -15.76 -13.50
N GLY A 66 -9.06 -16.20 -12.87
CA GLY A 66 -7.93 -16.82 -13.54
C GLY A 66 -7.01 -15.82 -14.26
N HIS A 67 -5.83 -16.30 -14.64
CA HIS A 67 -4.81 -15.49 -15.31
C HIS A 67 -4.78 -15.77 -16.82
N SER A 68 -4.76 -14.71 -17.62
CA SER A 68 -4.72 -14.77 -19.09
C SER A 68 -4.03 -13.55 -19.65
N GLU A 69 -3.21 -13.72 -20.69
CA GLU A 69 -2.53 -12.60 -21.37
C GLU A 69 -3.50 -11.53 -21.87
N ASN A 70 -4.74 -11.90 -22.20
CA ASN A 70 -5.76 -10.94 -22.65
C ASN A 70 -6.29 -10.05 -21.51
N ASN A 71 -6.10 -10.40 -20.24
CA ASN A 71 -6.62 -9.63 -19.11
C ASN A 71 -5.95 -8.25 -18.98
N ILE A 72 -4.70 -8.10 -19.47
CA ILE A 72 -3.93 -6.85 -19.43
C ILE A 72 -4.25 -5.92 -20.61
N GLU A 73 -5.21 -6.25 -21.47
CA GLU A 73 -5.55 -5.42 -22.63
C GLU A 73 -5.88 -3.98 -22.21
N GLY A 74 -5.23 -3.03 -22.86
CA GLY A 74 -5.37 -1.60 -22.59
C GLY A 74 -4.71 -1.09 -21.30
N ALA A 75 -4.02 -1.95 -20.53
CA ALA A 75 -3.33 -1.51 -19.32
C ALA A 75 -2.13 -0.60 -19.63
N ASP A 76 -2.06 0.55 -18.97
CA ASP A 76 -0.89 1.45 -19.04
C ASP A 76 0.21 1.02 -18.06
N VAL A 77 -0.16 0.29 -17.01
CA VAL A 77 0.75 -0.26 -15.99
C VAL A 77 0.11 -1.50 -15.35
N VAL A 78 0.95 -2.48 -15.01
CA VAL A 78 0.56 -3.70 -14.28
C VAL A 78 1.17 -3.69 -12.89
N VAL A 79 0.33 -3.91 -11.87
CA VAL A 79 0.74 -4.00 -10.47
C VAL A 79 0.70 -5.47 -10.05
N LYS A 80 1.81 -5.97 -9.50
CA LYS A 80 1.90 -7.35 -9.01
C LYS A 80 2.05 -7.41 -7.49
N SER A 81 1.48 -8.44 -6.88
CA SER A 81 1.77 -8.81 -5.49
C SER A 81 3.11 -9.56 -5.39
N SER A 82 3.56 -9.78 -4.16
CA SER A 82 4.76 -10.58 -3.87
C SER A 82 4.55 -12.07 -4.20
N ALA A 83 3.30 -12.54 -4.17
CA ALA A 83 2.93 -13.93 -4.50
C ALA A 83 2.92 -14.24 -6.02
N VAL A 84 2.95 -13.20 -6.88
CA VAL A 84 2.91 -13.35 -8.34
C VAL A 84 4.34 -13.37 -8.90
N THR A 85 4.72 -14.49 -9.50
CA THR A 85 6.03 -14.71 -10.14
C THR A 85 6.05 -14.19 -11.58
N PHE A 86 7.24 -14.10 -12.18
CA PHE A 86 7.41 -13.72 -13.60
C PHE A 86 6.88 -14.77 -14.58
N GLU A 87 6.59 -15.99 -14.12
CA GLU A 87 5.97 -17.05 -14.92
C GLU A 87 4.46 -16.83 -15.11
N ASN A 88 3.87 -15.89 -14.38
CA ASN A 88 2.49 -15.52 -14.58
C ASN A 88 2.28 -14.94 -15.99
N LEU A 89 1.28 -15.46 -16.70
CA LEU A 89 0.98 -15.13 -18.09
C LEU A 89 0.77 -13.62 -18.31
N GLU A 90 0.11 -12.93 -17.37
CA GLU A 90 -0.14 -11.50 -17.46
C GLU A 90 1.14 -10.68 -17.28
N ILE A 91 2.02 -11.10 -16.37
CA ILE A 91 3.31 -10.44 -16.15
C ILE A 91 4.22 -10.63 -17.36
N ALA A 92 4.31 -11.85 -17.88
CA ALA A 92 5.09 -12.16 -19.07
C ALA A 92 4.60 -11.36 -20.29
N ALA A 93 3.28 -11.31 -20.50
CA ALA A 93 2.67 -10.52 -21.58
C ALA A 93 2.92 -9.02 -21.42
N ALA A 94 2.81 -8.48 -20.21
CA ALA A 94 3.06 -7.06 -19.93
C ALA A 94 4.50 -6.67 -20.30
N VAL A 95 5.46 -7.49 -19.89
CA VAL A 95 6.88 -7.30 -20.23
C VAL A 95 7.09 -7.38 -21.75
N ALA A 96 6.49 -8.37 -22.43
CA ALA A 96 6.61 -8.53 -23.87
C ALA A 96 6.06 -7.33 -24.67
N HIS A 97 5.02 -6.67 -24.16
CA HIS A 97 4.41 -5.49 -24.76
C HIS A 97 5.04 -4.16 -24.30
N GLY A 98 6.08 -4.21 -23.45
CA GLY A 98 6.72 -3.02 -22.89
C GLY A 98 5.86 -2.23 -21.92
N ILE A 99 4.84 -2.87 -21.32
CA ILE A 99 3.99 -2.28 -20.28
C ILE A 99 4.76 -2.36 -18.95
N PRO A 100 4.91 -1.25 -18.21
CA PRO A 100 5.59 -1.24 -16.92
C PRO A 100 4.93 -2.22 -15.94
N VAL A 101 5.76 -3.02 -15.28
CA VAL A 101 5.34 -3.90 -14.18
C VAL A 101 5.94 -3.37 -12.89
N VAL A 102 5.09 -3.00 -11.93
CA VAL A 102 5.49 -2.46 -10.63
C VAL A 102 5.01 -3.34 -9.48
N ARG A 103 5.72 -3.30 -8.35
CA ARG A 103 5.34 -4.00 -7.13
C ARG A 103 4.24 -3.24 -6.40
N ARG A 104 3.44 -3.96 -5.62
CA ARG A 104 2.44 -3.40 -4.68
C ARG A 104 2.98 -2.20 -3.89
N ALA A 105 4.16 -2.32 -3.29
CA ALA A 105 4.73 -1.27 -2.45
C ALA A 105 5.20 -0.04 -3.23
N GLU A 106 5.63 -0.20 -4.49
CA GLU A 106 5.97 0.93 -5.36
C GLU A 106 4.69 1.72 -5.70
N MET A 107 3.58 1.04 -5.98
CA MET A 107 2.30 1.71 -6.19
C MET A 107 1.79 2.39 -4.92
N LEU A 108 1.96 1.77 -3.75
CA LEU A 108 1.65 2.40 -2.46
C LEU A 108 2.53 3.64 -2.20
N ALA A 109 3.80 3.60 -2.59
CA ALA A 109 4.69 4.75 -2.49
C ALA A 109 4.23 5.91 -3.38
N GLU A 110 3.75 5.64 -4.61
CA GLU A 110 3.19 6.67 -5.47
C GLU A 110 1.89 7.28 -4.90
N LEU A 111 1.05 6.49 -4.24
CA LEU A 111 -0.10 7.03 -3.50
C LEU A 111 0.33 7.94 -2.34
N MET A 112 1.44 7.63 -1.68
CA MET A 112 1.99 8.41 -0.57
C MET A 112 2.69 9.68 -1.06
N ARG A 113 3.28 9.67 -2.25
CA ARG A 113 4.15 10.73 -2.81
C ARG A 113 3.58 12.15 -2.74
N TYR A 114 2.29 12.30 -3.01
CA TYR A 114 1.63 13.62 -3.02
C TYR A 114 0.86 13.90 -1.72
N ARG A 115 0.85 12.97 -0.78
CA ARG A 115 0.10 13.06 0.47
C ARG A 115 1.05 13.29 1.65
N HIS A 116 0.48 13.77 2.76
CA HIS A 116 1.15 13.75 4.04
C HIS A 116 1.07 12.33 4.61
N GLY A 117 2.02 11.49 4.20
CA GLY A 117 2.10 10.08 4.55
C GLY A 117 2.54 9.85 5.99
N ILE A 118 1.79 9.00 6.69
CA ILE A 118 2.11 8.43 8.00
C ILE A 118 2.29 6.92 7.78
N ALA A 119 3.51 6.43 7.92
CA ALA A 119 3.84 5.02 7.76
C ALA A 119 3.99 4.36 9.14
N VAL A 120 3.34 3.23 9.36
CA VAL A 120 3.37 2.49 10.63
C VAL A 120 4.06 1.15 10.42
N ALA A 121 5.28 1.05 10.92
CA ALA A 121 6.16 -0.12 10.85
C ALA A 121 6.38 -0.75 12.24
N GLY A 122 7.07 -1.89 12.25
CA GLY A 122 7.45 -2.66 13.44
C GLY A 122 6.92 -4.08 13.38
N THR A 123 7.51 -5.02 14.09
CA THR A 123 7.14 -6.44 13.98
C THR A 123 5.68 -6.67 14.35
N HIS A 124 5.26 -6.16 15.51
CA HIS A 124 3.90 -6.31 16.05
C HIS A 124 3.18 -4.97 16.17
N GLY A 125 1.85 -4.99 16.08
CA GLY A 125 1.00 -3.85 16.40
C GLY A 125 0.81 -2.81 15.28
N LYS A 126 1.31 -3.08 14.07
CA LYS A 126 1.14 -2.22 12.88
C LYS A 126 -0.34 -1.92 12.60
N THR A 127 -1.18 -2.96 12.48
CA THR A 127 -2.60 -2.82 12.18
C THR A 127 -3.40 -2.09 13.25
N THR A 128 -3.16 -2.42 14.52
CA THR A 128 -3.82 -1.75 15.64
C THR A 128 -3.44 -0.27 15.68
N THR A 129 -2.17 0.05 15.56
CA THR A 129 -1.67 1.44 15.60
C THR A 129 -2.17 2.25 14.41
N THR A 130 -2.14 1.68 13.20
CA THR A 130 -2.68 2.30 11.98
C THR A 130 -4.18 2.61 12.13
N SER A 131 -4.94 1.66 12.69
CA SER A 131 -6.37 1.82 12.95
C SER A 131 -6.66 2.92 13.98
N LEU A 132 -5.85 3.00 15.05
CA LEU A 132 -5.99 4.05 16.08
C LEU A 132 -5.68 5.44 15.52
N ILE A 133 -4.59 5.60 14.76
CA ILE A 133 -4.25 6.86 14.11
C ILE A 133 -5.38 7.28 13.16
N THR A 134 -5.88 6.35 12.35
CA THR A 134 -7.01 6.58 11.44
C THR A 134 -8.26 7.04 12.19
N ALA A 135 -8.61 6.36 13.31
CA ALA A 135 -9.77 6.71 14.13
C ALA A 135 -9.64 8.10 14.77
N ILE A 136 -8.44 8.48 15.25
CA ILE A 136 -8.17 9.81 15.80
C ILE A 136 -8.37 10.88 14.72
N PHE A 137 -7.83 10.66 13.52
CA PHE A 137 -8.01 11.60 12.40
C PHE A 137 -9.47 11.71 11.97
N ALA A 138 -10.21 10.60 11.94
CA ALA A 138 -11.65 10.60 11.65
C ALA A 138 -12.44 11.37 12.72
N ALA A 139 -12.10 11.19 14.01
CA ALA A 139 -12.74 11.90 15.11
C ALA A 139 -12.45 13.41 15.07
N ASP A 140 -11.28 13.84 14.60
CA ASP A 140 -10.94 15.26 14.36
C ASP A 140 -11.49 15.80 13.02
N GLY A 141 -12.28 15.01 12.30
CA GLY A 141 -12.88 15.40 11.01
C GLY A 141 -11.87 15.64 9.89
N ARG A 142 -10.66 15.06 9.99
CA ARG A 142 -9.59 15.21 9.00
C ARG A 142 -9.67 14.26 7.83
N ASP A 143 -10.60 13.30 7.83
CA ASP A 143 -10.92 12.42 6.69
C ASP A 143 -9.67 11.85 5.95
N PRO A 144 -8.83 11.05 6.62
CA PRO A 144 -7.60 10.52 6.05
C PRO A 144 -7.91 9.40 5.04
N THR A 145 -7.07 9.26 4.01
CA THR A 145 -6.99 7.97 3.32
C THR A 145 -6.23 7.00 4.21
N PHE A 146 -6.67 5.74 4.27
CA PHE A 146 -5.92 4.72 4.98
C PHE A 146 -5.83 3.40 4.21
N ILE A 147 -4.72 2.68 4.39
CA ILE A 147 -4.45 1.38 3.77
C ILE A 147 -3.87 0.45 4.83
N VAL A 148 -4.59 -0.63 5.13
CA VAL A 148 -4.29 -1.58 6.21
C VAL A 148 -4.21 -2.99 5.60
N GLY A 149 -3.24 -3.80 6.04
CA GLY A 149 -3.07 -5.20 5.63
C GLY A 149 -4.14 -6.16 6.21
N GLY A 150 -5.15 -5.63 6.90
CA GLY A 150 -6.28 -6.33 7.51
C GLY A 150 -7.54 -5.46 7.60
N ARG A 151 -8.64 -6.01 8.12
CA ARG A 151 -9.92 -5.27 8.28
C ARG A 151 -9.85 -4.28 9.44
N VAL A 152 -10.24 -3.03 9.19
CA VAL A 152 -10.44 -2.03 10.25
C VAL A 152 -11.86 -2.17 10.80
N ASN A 153 -12.00 -2.69 12.02
CA ASN A 153 -13.32 -3.02 12.61
C ASN A 153 -14.27 -1.82 12.77
N SER A 154 -13.75 -0.60 12.93
CA SER A 154 -14.57 0.61 13.10
C SER A 154 -15.16 1.14 11.79
N VAL A 155 -14.59 0.77 10.63
CA VAL A 155 -14.99 1.27 9.30
C VAL A 155 -15.52 0.14 8.41
N GLY A 156 -15.24 -1.12 8.76
CA GLY A 156 -15.74 -2.32 8.07
C GLY A 156 -14.96 -2.72 6.81
N THR A 157 -13.95 -1.93 6.40
CA THR A 157 -13.12 -2.11 5.20
C THR A 157 -11.62 -2.14 5.54
N ASN A 158 -10.76 -2.59 4.59
CA ASN A 158 -9.29 -2.62 4.75
C ASN A 158 -8.61 -1.35 4.23
N ALA A 159 -9.35 -0.54 3.51
CA ALA A 159 -8.93 0.76 3.02
C ALA A 159 -10.15 1.67 2.90
N GLN A 160 -9.90 2.97 2.96
CA GLN A 160 -10.89 3.98 2.61
C GLN A 160 -10.15 5.14 1.98
N LEU A 161 -10.68 5.65 0.86
CA LEU A 161 -10.25 6.93 0.33
C LEU A 161 -10.90 8.05 1.17
N GLY A 162 -10.06 8.80 1.86
CA GLY A 162 -10.43 10.08 2.48
C GLY A 162 -10.08 11.25 1.55
N GLY A 163 -10.89 12.31 1.60
CA GLY A 163 -10.76 13.51 0.77
C GLY A 163 -9.64 14.46 1.19
N SER A 164 -8.93 14.18 2.29
CA SER A 164 -7.85 15.05 2.77
C SER A 164 -6.48 14.70 2.20
N ARG A 165 -5.49 15.54 2.51
CA ARG A 165 -4.07 15.29 2.19
C ARG A 165 -3.43 14.14 2.97
N TYR A 166 -4.08 13.57 3.98
CA TYR A 166 -3.46 12.59 4.85
C TYR A 166 -3.57 11.18 4.26
N LEU A 167 -2.51 10.40 4.42
CA LEU A 167 -2.49 8.97 4.11
C LEU A 167 -1.85 8.23 5.28
N VAL A 168 -2.58 7.30 5.89
CA VAL A 168 -2.06 6.44 6.95
C VAL A 168 -1.92 5.03 6.38
N ALA A 169 -0.72 4.49 6.36
CA ALA A 169 -0.48 3.16 5.80
C ALA A 169 0.36 2.29 6.73
N GLU A 170 0.02 1.00 6.75
CA GLU A 170 0.94 -0.01 7.27
C GLU A 170 2.18 -0.11 6.39
N ALA A 171 3.34 -0.20 7.03
CA ALA A 171 4.63 -0.40 6.41
C ALA A 171 5.15 -1.79 6.80
N ASP A 172 5.23 -2.68 5.81
CA ASP A 172 5.58 -4.09 6.00
C ASP A 172 7.08 -4.32 5.72
N GLU A 173 7.76 -4.83 6.73
CA GLU A 173 9.17 -5.19 6.71
C GLU A 173 9.41 -6.60 6.13
N SER A 174 8.40 -7.46 6.03
CA SER A 174 8.58 -8.89 5.73
C SER A 174 9.26 -9.17 4.39
N ASP A 175 9.09 -8.31 3.39
CA ASP A 175 9.73 -8.39 2.08
C ASP A 175 10.58 -7.14 1.74
N ALA A 176 10.96 -6.38 2.78
CA ALA A 176 11.65 -5.08 2.70
C ALA A 176 10.95 -4.02 1.84
N SER A 177 9.66 -4.21 1.53
CA SER A 177 8.95 -3.36 0.57
C SER A 177 8.58 -1.98 1.13
N PHE A 178 8.52 -1.81 2.45
CA PHE A 178 8.43 -0.50 3.09
C PHE A 178 9.56 0.48 2.72
N LEU A 179 10.70 0.02 2.18
CA LEU A 179 11.81 0.88 1.73
C LEU A 179 11.44 1.76 0.53
N HIS A 180 10.34 1.44 -0.17
CA HIS A 180 9.83 2.29 -1.23
C HIS A 180 9.02 3.48 -0.71
N LEU A 181 8.54 3.42 0.54
CA LEU A 181 7.69 4.46 1.10
C LEU A 181 8.47 5.76 1.35
N GLN A 182 7.82 6.89 1.11
CA GLN A 182 8.37 8.24 1.34
C GLN A 182 7.44 9.00 2.32
N PRO A 183 7.44 8.61 3.61
CA PRO A 183 6.54 9.20 4.59
C PRO A 183 7.02 10.57 5.07
N MET A 184 6.09 11.35 5.64
CA MET A 184 6.40 12.54 6.43
C MET A 184 6.56 12.21 7.92
N VAL A 185 5.90 11.14 8.37
CA VAL A 185 5.99 10.59 9.72
C VAL A 185 6.13 9.08 9.64
N SER A 186 7.11 8.52 10.35
CA SER A 186 7.28 7.06 10.49
C SER A 186 7.11 6.67 11.95
N VAL A 187 6.28 5.66 12.21
CA VAL A 187 6.13 5.02 13.51
C VAL A 187 6.85 3.68 13.47
N VAL A 188 7.64 3.34 14.49
CA VAL A 188 8.20 1.99 14.67
C VAL A 188 7.78 1.49 16.06
N THR A 189 6.93 0.47 16.09
CA THR A 189 6.33 -0.05 17.33
C THR A 189 7.26 -0.94 18.13
N ASN A 190 8.03 -1.81 17.45
CA ASN A 190 9.03 -2.74 18.02
C ASN A 190 9.82 -3.39 16.88
N ILE A 191 10.98 -3.97 17.19
CA ILE A 191 11.83 -4.71 16.22
C ILE A 191 12.26 -6.03 16.84
N GLU A 192 11.69 -7.13 16.35
CA GLU A 192 12.05 -8.49 16.74
C GLU A 192 12.59 -9.30 15.55
N ALA A 193 13.22 -10.44 15.83
CA ALA A 193 13.71 -11.38 14.82
C ALA A 193 12.53 -12.16 14.21
N ASP A 194 11.85 -11.54 13.26
CA ASP A 194 10.77 -12.13 12.45
C ASP A 194 11.09 -11.99 10.95
N HIS A 195 10.46 -12.81 10.11
CA HIS A 195 10.67 -12.83 8.65
C HIS A 195 12.16 -12.93 8.24
N MET A 196 12.94 -13.66 9.04
CA MET A 196 14.40 -13.72 8.95
C MET A 196 14.90 -14.31 7.63
N GLU A 197 14.09 -15.08 6.91
CA GLU A 197 14.39 -15.60 5.57
C GLU A 197 14.70 -14.46 4.58
N THR A 198 13.99 -13.34 4.68
CA THR A 198 14.19 -12.15 3.84
C THR A 198 15.53 -11.47 4.11
N TYR A 199 16.10 -11.70 5.29
CA TYR A 199 17.29 -11.04 5.80
C TYR A 199 18.47 -11.99 5.94
N ASP A 200 18.48 -13.10 5.19
CA ASP A 200 19.54 -14.13 5.25
C ASP A 200 19.82 -14.62 6.68
N PHE A 201 18.79 -14.64 7.53
CA PHE A 201 18.87 -14.97 8.95
C PHE A 201 19.85 -14.11 9.77
N ASP A 202 20.09 -12.87 9.32
CA ASP A 202 20.95 -11.89 9.97
C ASP A 202 20.14 -10.74 10.58
N PHE A 203 20.13 -10.65 11.91
CA PHE A 203 19.34 -9.63 12.62
C PHE A 203 19.92 -8.22 12.45
N ASP A 204 21.23 -8.09 12.19
CA ASP A 204 21.81 -6.78 11.89
C ASP A 204 21.26 -6.22 10.58
N ARG A 205 20.94 -7.07 9.60
CA ARG A 205 20.27 -6.65 8.37
C ARG A 205 18.84 -6.18 8.59
N VAL A 206 18.11 -6.77 9.54
CA VAL A 206 16.77 -6.28 9.92
C VAL A 206 16.90 -4.84 10.44
N LYS A 207 17.80 -4.61 11.40
CA LYS A 207 18.07 -3.28 11.98
C LYS A 207 18.50 -2.27 10.92
N ASP A 208 19.44 -2.63 10.05
CA ASP A 208 19.89 -1.78 8.94
C ASP A 208 18.75 -1.40 8.00
N THR A 209 17.80 -2.31 7.81
CA THR A 209 16.65 -2.09 6.94
C THR A 209 15.65 -1.11 7.58
N TYR A 210 15.42 -1.20 8.89
CA TYR A 210 14.66 -0.17 9.63
C TYR A 210 15.35 1.19 9.60
N ILE A 211 16.68 1.24 9.72
CA ILE A 211 17.45 2.49 9.59
C ILE A 211 17.28 3.10 8.19
N LYS A 212 17.39 2.29 7.13
CA LYS A 212 17.16 2.75 5.74
C LYS A 212 15.74 3.27 5.55
N PHE A 213 14.74 2.58 6.12
CA PHE A 213 13.35 3.05 6.09
C PHE A 213 13.19 4.41 6.78
N LEU A 214 13.79 4.60 7.96
CA LEU A 214 13.74 5.89 8.67
C LEU A 214 14.47 7.01 7.89
N HIS A 215 15.54 6.68 7.16
CA HIS A 215 16.23 7.63 6.29
C HIS A 215 15.42 8.08 5.05
N ASN A 216 14.29 7.43 4.74
CA ASN A 216 13.36 7.93 3.73
C ASN A 216 12.56 9.14 4.22
N LEU A 217 12.57 9.44 5.52
CA LEU A 217 11.99 10.69 6.04
C LEU A 217 12.76 11.89 5.45
N PRO A 218 12.07 12.98 5.08
CA PRO A 218 12.76 14.22 4.78
C PRO A 218 13.50 14.73 6.02
N PHE A 219 14.44 15.66 5.86
CA PHE A 219 15.21 16.23 6.98
C PHE A 219 14.34 16.88 8.07
N TYR A 220 13.09 17.23 7.74
CA TYR A 220 12.07 17.79 8.63
C TYR A 220 10.99 16.77 9.05
N GLY A 221 11.17 15.50 8.70
CA GLY A 221 10.26 14.41 9.04
C GLY A 221 10.31 14.06 10.53
N LEU A 222 9.35 13.25 10.95
CA LEU A 222 9.24 12.80 12.34
C LEU A 222 9.32 11.28 12.43
N ALA A 223 10.23 10.78 13.27
CA ALA A 223 10.25 9.39 13.70
C ALA A 223 9.63 9.27 15.10
N VAL A 224 8.64 8.38 15.26
CA VAL A 224 7.99 8.06 16.54
C VAL A 224 8.36 6.62 16.89
N LEU A 225 9.15 6.45 17.94
CA LEU A 225 9.80 5.19 18.27
C LEU A 225 9.44 4.73 19.68
N CYS A 226 9.22 3.43 19.87
CA CYS A 226 8.95 2.83 21.19
C CYS A 226 10.27 2.62 21.96
N VAL A 227 10.57 3.50 22.93
CA VAL A 227 11.82 3.43 23.72
C VAL A 227 11.85 2.31 24.77
N ASP A 228 10.74 1.60 24.94
CA ASP A 228 10.67 0.41 25.79
C ASP A 228 11.25 -0.83 25.08
N ASP A 229 11.44 -0.78 23.76
CA ASP A 229 12.13 -1.79 22.97
C ASP A 229 13.65 -1.55 22.99
N GLU A 230 14.41 -2.53 23.48
CA GLU A 230 15.88 -2.43 23.61
C GLU A 230 16.61 -2.31 22.27
N VAL A 231 16.07 -2.83 21.18
CA VAL A 231 16.66 -2.73 19.84
C VAL A 231 16.54 -1.31 19.28
N ILE A 232 15.47 -0.61 19.67
CA ILE A 232 15.17 0.76 19.25
C ILE A 232 15.98 1.79 20.06
N ARG A 233 16.25 1.51 21.34
CA ARG A 233 16.86 2.44 22.30
C ARG A 233 18.34 2.72 22.05
#